data_AF-A0A9Q6V038-F1
#
_entry.id   AF-A0A9Q6V038-F1
#
_cell.length_a   1.000
_cell.length_b   1.000
_cell.length_c   1.000
_cell.angle_alpha   90.00
_cell.angle_beta   90.00
_cell.angle_gamma   90.00
#
_symmetry.space_group_name_H-M   'P 1'
#
loop_
_entity.id
_entity.type
_entity.pdbx_description
1 polymer ?
#
loop_
_entity_poly.entity_id
_entity_poly.type
_entity_poly.pdbx_seq_one_letter_code
_entity_poly.pdbx_strand_id
1 'polypeptide(L)'
;MTVRSFLQITLSNNNYKSLEHLQTRAENYLRYRKAEENILRSTVEGLTNPESPVFKQTAWMGHLERGLWKTETRWDGNDREQLGKEALGSEEPKPGSPFYGSRGLKLSDSAHSAFSMMLCGSEGPFTKEQALSGFELAQTGQVLAGRLKIQERVKFRADNRIDAQRNGTHSTRTPTGMDLSQDIGTIMRDKAGLPVMSGTSGSSSDATLATRYAAEHFGKTWAAPGLSQAEGCKAISDLSHHYFRAEGSSPPQSMATGINKVRYDAGMEEKYVNTLDIFTHSYPEIYAGVALTIAGAGGNDEQAMYNVTQEAARILHEAETKD
;
A
#
# COMPACT_ATOMS: atom_id res chain seq x y z
N MET A 1 -29.71 10.58 5.55
CA MET A 1 -28.76 11.56 4.94
C MET A 1 -27.37 10.96 4.77
N THR A 2 -26.84 10.25 5.77
CA THR A 2 -25.51 9.60 5.77
C THR A 2 -25.19 8.77 4.53
N VAL A 3 -26.05 7.80 4.16
CA VAL A 3 -25.82 6.92 2.99
C VAL A 3 -25.70 7.71 1.69
N ARG A 4 -26.57 8.72 1.48
CA ARG A 4 -26.53 9.55 0.28
C ARG A 4 -25.22 10.32 0.20
N SER A 5 -24.81 10.98 1.28
CA SER A 5 -23.54 11.72 1.35
C SER A 5 -22.36 10.80 1.08
N PHE A 6 -22.30 9.64 1.73
CA PHE A 6 -21.29 8.61 1.51
C PHE A 6 -21.21 8.18 0.03
N LEU A 7 -22.34 7.80 -0.56
CA LEU A 7 -22.40 7.38 -1.96
C LEU A 7 -22.12 8.53 -2.95
N GLN A 8 -22.26 9.79 -2.54
CA GLN A 8 -21.93 10.96 -3.36
C GLN A 8 -20.46 11.31 -3.31
N ILE A 9 -19.80 11.22 -2.16
CA ILE A 9 -18.40 11.62 -2.03
C ILE A 9 -17.40 10.49 -2.33
N THR A 10 -17.79 9.21 -2.19
CA THR A 10 -16.87 8.07 -2.32
C THR A 10 -16.90 7.41 -3.69
N LEU A 11 -15.76 6.92 -4.18
CA LEU A 11 -15.71 6.04 -5.35
C LEU A 11 -15.38 4.62 -4.88
N SER A 12 -16.41 3.78 -4.77
CA SER A 12 -16.31 2.40 -4.28
C SER A 12 -17.15 1.45 -5.12
N ASN A 13 -16.80 0.17 -5.10
CA ASN A 13 -17.59 -0.91 -5.68
C ASN A 13 -17.58 -2.10 -4.71
N ASN A 14 -18.31 -1.96 -3.61
CA ASN A 14 -18.40 -2.93 -2.54
C ASN A 14 -19.78 -3.59 -2.53
N ASN A 15 -19.80 -4.87 -2.18
CA ASN A 15 -21.03 -5.60 -1.90
C ASN A 15 -21.49 -5.32 -0.47
N TYR A 16 -22.73 -4.86 -0.31
CA TYR A 16 -23.36 -4.65 0.99
C TYR A 16 -24.46 -5.67 1.22
N LYS A 17 -24.38 -6.42 2.33
CA LYS A 17 -25.31 -7.49 2.71
C LYS A 17 -26.75 -7.03 2.95
N SER A 18 -26.94 -5.78 3.38
CA SER A 18 -28.23 -5.17 3.68
C SER A 18 -28.12 -3.65 3.64
N LEU A 19 -29.27 -2.95 3.66
CA LEU A 19 -29.31 -1.50 3.80
C LEU A 19 -28.72 -1.04 5.15
N GLU A 20 -28.99 -1.79 6.23
CA GLU A 20 -28.41 -1.53 7.55
C GLU A 20 -26.89 -1.61 7.52
N HIS A 21 -26.34 -2.66 6.88
CA HIS A 21 -24.89 -2.80 6.72
C HIS A 21 -24.27 -1.63 5.93
N LEU A 22 -24.94 -1.16 4.87
CA LEU A 22 -24.52 0.04 4.13
C LEU A 22 -24.58 1.30 5.01
N GLN A 23 -25.62 1.45 5.83
CA GLN A 23 -25.76 2.58 6.75
C GLN A 23 -24.61 2.58 7.77
N THR A 24 -24.34 1.46 8.43
CA THR A 24 -23.25 1.35 9.42
C THR A 24 -21.89 1.66 8.79
N ARG A 25 -21.58 1.11 7.61
CA ARG A 25 -20.31 1.41 6.94
C ARG A 25 -20.20 2.86 6.49
N ALA A 26 -21.30 3.48 6.05
CA ALA A 26 -21.32 4.89 5.71
C ALA A 26 -21.05 5.77 6.94
N GLU A 27 -21.65 5.45 8.09
CA GLU A 27 -21.43 6.16 9.35
C GLU A 27 -19.98 6.01 9.83
N ASN A 28 -19.45 4.79 9.84
CA ASN A 28 -18.07 4.53 10.25
C ASN A 28 -17.07 5.25 9.34
N TYR A 29 -17.28 5.24 8.03
CA TYR A 29 -16.42 5.99 7.10
C TYR A 29 -16.44 7.48 7.40
N LEU A 30 -17.63 8.09 7.46
CA LEU A 30 -17.75 9.54 7.68
C LEU A 30 -17.20 9.97 9.04
N ARG A 31 -17.33 9.12 10.07
CA ARG A 31 -16.77 9.36 11.40
C ARG A 31 -15.25 9.48 11.36
N TYR A 32 -14.55 8.50 10.76
CA TYR A 32 -13.09 8.44 10.80
C TYR A 32 -12.38 9.11 9.62
N ARG A 33 -13.13 9.62 8.62
CA ARG A 33 -12.57 10.33 7.45
C ARG A 33 -11.61 11.44 7.87
N LYS A 34 -11.96 12.22 8.91
CA LYS A 34 -11.11 13.32 9.38
C LYS A 34 -9.82 12.85 10.06
N ALA A 35 -9.91 11.77 10.84
CA ALA A 35 -8.74 11.15 11.47
C ALA A 35 -7.74 10.66 10.42
N GLU A 36 -8.23 9.98 9.37
CA GLU A 36 -7.39 9.54 8.26
C GLU A 36 -6.76 10.73 7.51
N GLU A 37 -7.51 11.82 7.27
CA GLU A 37 -6.92 13.06 6.72
C GLU A 37 -5.80 13.62 7.61
N ASN A 38 -5.99 13.62 8.93
CA ASN A 38 -5.00 14.13 9.89
C ASN A 38 -3.72 13.29 9.89
N ILE A 39 -3.84 11.95 9.79
CA ILE A 39 -2.69 11.05 9.64
C ILE A 39 -1.91 11.36 8.36
N LEU A 40 -2.61 11.56 7.24
CA LEU A 40 -1.98 11.89 5.96
C LEU A 40 -1.24 13.22 6.02
N ARG A 41 -1.88 14.25 6.57
CA ARG A 41 -1.27 15.57 6.78
C ARG A 41 0.01 15.45 7.62
N SER A 42 -0.07 14.76 8.76
CA SER A 42 1.09 14.53 9.64
C SER A 42 2.20 13.74 8.94
N THR A 43 1.84 12.79 8.07
CA THR A 43 2.81 12.04 7.27
C THR A 43 3.54 12.94 6.27
N VAL A 44 2.80 13.79 5.54
CA VAL A 44 3.38 14.76 4.59
C VAL A 44 4.31 15.73 5.31
N GLU A 45 3.89 16.28 6.45
CA GLU A 45 4.73 17.13 7.30
C GLU A 45 5.99 16.38 7.77
N GLY A 46 5.84 15.15 8.25
CA GLY A 46 6.93 14.30 8.68
C GLY A 46 7.94 14.02 7.57
N LEU A 47 7.50 13.80 6.33
CA LEU A 47 8.37 13.60 5.17
C LEU A 47 9.22 14.84 4.84
N THR A 48 8.88 16.02 5.35
CA THR A 48 9.74 17.22 5.20
C THR A 48 10.87 17.27 6.24
N ASN A 49 10.76 16.51 7.34
CA ASN A 49 11.68 16.52 8.48
C ASN A 49 12.52 15.22 8.56
N PRO A 50 13.84 15.27 8.30
CA PRO A 50 14.72 14.10 8.38
C PRO A 50 14.74 13.37 9.72
N GLU A 51 14.40 14.06 10.81
CA GLU A 51 14.35 13.46 12.14
C GLU A 51 13.06 12.70 12.44
N SER A 52 12.03 12.85 11.60
CA SER A 52 10.75 12.20 11.81
C SER A 52 10.83 10.68 11.63
N PRO A 53 9.98 9.90 12.33
CA PRO A 53 9.90 8.45 12.13
C PRO A 53 9.59 8.05 10.68
N VAL A 54 8.67 8.76 10.02
CA VAL A 54 8.28 8.45 8.63
C VAL A 54 9.43 8.70 7.65
N PHE A 55 10.21 9.77 7.83
CA PHE A 55 11.37 10.03 6.98
C PHE A 55 12.47 8.98 7.19
N LYS A 56 12.83 8.72 8.45
CA LYS A 56 13.83 7.70 8.81
C LYS A 56 13.44 6.34 8.24
N GLN A 57 12.18 5.95 8.38
CA GLN A 57 11.67 4.67 7.91
C GLN A 57 11.66 4.56 6.39
N THR A 58 11.17 5.57 5.65
CA THR A 58 11.17 5.51 4.18
C THR A 58 12.60 5.46 3.62
N ALA A 59 13.52 6.27 4.16
CA ALA A 59 14.93 6.24 3.75
C ALA A 59 15.55 4.85 4.00
N TRP A 60 15.27 4.26 5.16
CA TRP A 60 15.75 2.93 5.51
C TRP A 60 15.20 1.82 4.59
N MET A 61 13.90 1.85 4.29
CA MET A 61 13.27 0.93 3.33
C MET A 61 13.95 1.02 1.96
N GLY A 62 14.19 2.25 1.46
CA GLY A 62 14.87 2.46 0.19
C GLY A 62 16.31 1.92 0.19
N HIS A 63 17.06 2.12 1.28
CA HIS A 63 18.44 1.62 1.39
C HIS A 63 18.52 0.10 1.46
N LEU A 64 17.60 -0.53 2.21
CA LEU A 64 17.48 -1.98 2.28
C LEU A 64 17.18 -2.58 0.89
N GLU A 65 16.17 -2.04 0.20
CA GLU A 65 15.80 -2.51 -1.14
C GLU A 65 16.96 -2.29 -2.13
N ARG A 66 17.61 -1.13 -2.11
CA ARG A 66 18.79 -0.86 -2.93
C ARG A 66 19.93 -1.84 -2.67
N GLY A 67 20.15 -2.20 -1.41
CA GLY A 67 21.12 -3.23 -1.05
C GLY A 67 20.86 -4.54 -1.77
N LEU A 68 19.61 -5.03 -1.75
CA LEU A 68 19.22 -6.28 -2.41
C LEU A 68 19.48 -6.22 -3.92
N TRP A 69 19.02 -5.15 -4.57
CA TRP A 69 19.20 -5.02 -6.01
C TRP A 69 20.66 -4.85 -6.40
N LYS A 70 21.50 -4.24 -5.57
CA LYS A 70 22.95 -4.13 -5.85
C LYS A 70 23.59 -5.52 -5.98
N THR A 71 23.17 -6.50 -5.18
CA THR A 71 23.73 -7.85 -5.18
C THR A 71 22.98 -8.84 -6.07
N GLU A 72 21.86 -8.45 -6.67
CA GLU A 72 21.05 -9.33 -7.52
C GLU A 72 21.73 -9.61 -8.87
N THR A 73 21.72 -10.88 -9.27
CA THR A 73 22.33 -11.40 -10.51
C THR A 73 21.30 -12.03 -11.46
N ARG A 74 20.07 -12.27 -10.99
CA ARG A 74 18.98 -12.90 -11.74
C ARG A 74 18.10 -11.84 -12.38
N TRP A 75 18.39 -11.56 -13.64
CA TRP A 75 17.71 -10.55 -14.43
C TRP A 75 16.79 -11.12 -15.52
N ASP A 76 16.54 -12.44 -15.53
CA ASP A 76 15.70 -13.15 -16.54
C ASP A 76 16.09 -12.78 -17.99
N GLY A 77 17.39 -12.62 -18.26
CA GLY A 77 17.93 -12.21 -19.56
C GLY A 77 17.87 -10.71 -19.87
N ASN A 78 17.36 -9.88 -18.95
CA ASN A 78 17.36 -8.42 -19.09
C ASN A 78 18.73 -7.83 -18.72
N ASP A 79 19.08 -6.74 -19.39
CA ASP A 79 20.23 -5.93 -19.04
C ASP A 79 19.90 -4.95 -17.91
N ARG A 80 20.73 -4.94 -16.87
CA ARG A 80 20.53 -4.14 -15.67
C ARG A 80 20.56 -2.64 -15.95
N GLU A 81 21.49 -2.18 -16.79
CA GLU A 81 21.63 -0.77 -17.14
C GLU A 81 20.44 -0.30 -17.97
N GLN A 82 20.01 -1.12 -18.93
CA GLN A 82 18.81 -0.87 -19.72
C GLN A 82 17.56 -0.77 -18.84
N LEU A 83 17.32 -1.70 -17.92
CA LEU A 83 16.19 -1.62 -17.00
C LEU A 83 16.25 -0.34 -16.15
N GLY A 84 17.45 0.10 -15.77
CA GLY A 84 17.63 1.37 -15.06
C GLY A 84 17.29 2.60 -15.91
N LYS A 85 17.59 2.60 -17.22
CA LYS A 85 17.21 3.67 -18.16
C LYS A 85 15.72 3.68 -18.46
N GLU A 86 15.12 2.51 -18.61
CA GLU A 86 13.67 2.35 -18.78
C GLU A 86 12.92 2.82 -17.52
N ALA A 87 13.40 2.45 -16.34
CA ALA A 87 12.86 2.92 -15.07
C ALA A 87 13.05 4.44 -14.87
N LEU A 88 14.09 5.05 -15.45
CA LEU A 88 14.27 6.50 -15.43
C LEU A 88 13.34 7.22 -16.43
N GLY A 89 12.83 6.52 -17.44
CA GLY A 89 12.12 7.10 -18.58
C GLY A 89 13.04 7.70 -19.64
N SER A 90 14.35 7.44 -19.58
CA SER A 90 15.30 7.91 -20.59
C SER A 90 15.37 7.01 -21.84
N GLU A 91 14.85 5.79 -21.73
CA GLU A 91 14.67 4.87 -22.86
C GLU A 91 13.26 4.26 -22.83
N GLU A 92 12.68 4.03 -24.00
CA GLU A 92 11.41 3.30 -24.10
C GLU A 92 11.60 1.82 -23.73
N PRO A 93 10.73 1.24 -22.88
CA PRO A 93 10.79 -0.17 -22.56
C PRO A 93 10.74 -1.06 -23.80
N LYS A 94 11.62 -2.06 -23.88
CA LYS A 94 11.62 -3.03 -24.99
C LYS A 94 10.65 -4.19 -24.75
N PRO A 95 10.15 -4.87 -25.79
CA PRO A 95 9.41 -6.12 -25.63
C PRO A 95 10.17 -7.12 -24.75
N GLY A 96 9.52 -7.65 -23.71
CA GLY A 96 10.14 -8.53 -22.72
C GLY A 96 10.59 -7.81 -21.44
N SER A 97 10.71 -6.48 -21.45
CA SER A 97 10.98 -5.71 -20.24
C SER A 97 9.78 -5.79 -19.27
N PRO A 98 10.05 -5.87 -17.95
CA PRO A 98 9.04 -5.66 -16.91
C PRO A 98 8.30 -4.32 -17.01
N PHE A 99 8.84 -3.31 -17.67
CA PHE A 99 8.23 -1.99 -17.85
C PHE A 99 7.41 -1.88 -19.15
N TYR A 100 7.41 -2.90 -20.01
CA TYR A 100 6.81 -2.84 -21.33
C TYR A 100 5.28 -2.98 -21.36
N GLY A 101 4.65 -2.16 -22.23
CA GLY A 101 3.25 -2.29 -22.62
C GLY A 101 2.24 -1.80 -21.58
N SER A 102 0.95 -2.02 -21.86
CA SER A 102 -0.16 -1.54 -21.01
C SER A 102 -0.18 -2.17 -19.60
N ARG A 103 0.47 -3.32 -19.45
CA ARG A 103 0.67 -4.01 -18.16
C ARG A 103 2.08 -3.80 -17.60
N GLY A 104 2.88 -2.91 -18.19
CA GLY A 104 4.19 -2.50 -17.71
C GLY A 104 4.12 -2.04 -16.26
N LEU A 105 5.21 -2.26 -15.52
CA LEU A 105 5.35 -1.71 -14.18
C LEU A 105 5.37 -0.18 -14.28
N LYS A 106 4.54 0.49 -13.47
CA LYS A 106 4.45 1.95 -13.44
C LYS A 106 5.10 2.47 -12.16
N LEU A 107 5.85 3.54 -12.29
CA LEU A 107 6.48 4.26 -11.19
C LEU A 107 5.82 5.64 -11.08
N SER A 108 5.81 6.21 -9.88
CA SER A 108 5.51 7.62 -9.69
C SER A 108 6.69 8.48 -10.18
N ASP A 109 6.39 9.72 -10.57
CA ASP A 109 7.38 10.72 -10.98
C ASP A 109 8.53 10.85 -9.98
N SER A 110 8.23 10.78 -8.68
CA SER A 110 9.23 10.85 -7.61
C SER A 110 10.06 9.57 -7.43
N ALA A 111 9.59 8.42 -7.92
CA ALA A 111 10.28 7.14 -7.76
C ALA A 111 11.27 6.84 -8.88
N HIS A 112 11.07 7.36 -10.11
CA HIS A 112 11.91 7.04 -11.28
C HIS A 112 13.41 7.15 -11.01
N SER A 113 13.87 8.26 -10.42
CA SER A 113 15.29 8.49 -10.15
C SER A 113 15.86 7.49 -9.14
N ALA A 114 15.14 7.24 -8.04
CA ALA A 114 15.60 6.31 -7.01
C ALA A 114 15.57 4.85 -7.50
N PHE A 115 14.56 4.48 -8.30
CA PHE A 115 14.43 3.16 -8.90
C PHE A 115 15.53 2.91 -9.93
N SER A 116 15.84 3.90 -10.77
CA SER A 116 16.96 3.84 -11.71
C SER A 116 18.29 3.66 -10.98
N MET A 117 18.55 4.44 -9.93
CA MET A 117 19.76 4.31 -9.11
C MET A 117 19.91 2.92 -8.50
N MET A 118 18.81 2.38 -7.96
CA MET A 118 18.71 1.03 -7.41
C MET A 118 19.01 -0.04 -8.47
N LEU A 119 18.39 0.07 -9.65
CA LEU A 119 18.58 -0.87 -10.75
C LEU A 119 19.97 -0.76 -11.35
N CYS A 120 20.54 0.41 -11.60
CA CYS A 120 21.89 0.56 -12.12
C CYS A 120 22.98 0.15 -11.10
N GLY A 121 22.64 0.03 -9.82
CA GLY A 121 23.61 -0.28 -8.76
C GLY A 121 24.55 0.89 -8.47
N SER A 122 24.14 2.11 -8.81
CA SER A 122 24.93 3.33 -8.65
C SER A 122 25.35 3.54 -7.20
N GLU A 123 26.51 4.16 -6.99
CA GLU A 123 27.04 4.50 -5.67
C GLU A 123 26.53 5.85 -5.14
N GLY A 124 26.83 6.17 -3.87
CA GLY A 124 26.46 7.43 -3.22
C GLY A 124 25.18 7.36 -2.36
N PRO A 125 24.91 8.37 -1.51
CA PRO A 125 23.69 8.45 -0.71
C PRO A 125 22.47 8.76 -1.60
N PHE A 126 21.27 8.46 -1.12
CA PHE A 126 20.07 9.01 -1.74
C PHE A 126 19.99 10.51 -1.48
N THR A 127 19.51 11.27 -2.46
CA THR A 127 19.06 12.64 -2.19
C THR A 127 17.83 12.61 -1.27
N LYS A 128 17.47 13.77 -0.72
CA LYS A 128 16.27 13.88 0.13
C LYS A 128 15.03 13.42 -0.64
N GLU A 129 14.90 13.82 -1.90
CA GLU A 129 13.77 13.51 -2.78
C GLU A 129 13.72 12.01 -3.09
N GLN A 130 14.86 11.38 -3.39
CA GLN A 130 14.94 9.95 -3.64
C GLN A 130 14.57 9.12 -2.40
N ALA A 131 14.97 9.59 -1.21
CA ALA A 131 14.67 8.91 0.04
C ALA A 131 13.16 8.82 0.33
N LEU A 132 12.36 9.79 -0.13
CA LEU A 132 10.91 9.80 0.07
C LEU A 132 10.22 8.59 -0.58
N SER A 133 10.79 8.09 -1.68
CA SER A 133 10.22 7.01 -2.49
C SER A 133 10.45 5.61 -1.93
N GLY A 134 11.10 5.46 -0.77
CA GLY A 134 11.50 4.16 -0.23
C GLY A 134 10.37 3.15 -0.02
N PHE A 135 9.17 3.60 0.37
CA PHE A 135 7.99 2.72 0.42
C PHE A 135 7.64 2.15 -0.96
N GLU A 136 7.59 3.01 -1.98
CA GLU A 136 7.29 2.60 -3.35
C GLU A 136 8.40 1.72 -3.93
N LEU A 137 9.67 2.01 -3.61
CA LEU A 137 10.80 1.14 -4.00
C LEU A 137 10.60 -0.28 -3.47
N ALA A 138 10.25 -0.43 -2.19
CA ALA A 138 10.02 -1.74 -1.57
C ALA A 138 8.82 -2.46 -2.23
N GLN A 139 7.69 -1.75 -2.38
CA GLN A 139 6.48 -2.31 -2.99
C GLN A 139 6.70 -2.74 -4.45
N THR A 140 7.23 -1.82 -5.26
CA THR A 140 7.43 -2.01 -6.70
C THR A 140 8.62 -2.93 -6.98
N GLY A 141 9.65 -2.90 -6.14
CA GLY A 141 10.75 -3.86 -6.15
C GLY A 141 10.25 -5.29 -5.92
N GLN A 142 9.32 -5.51 -4.98
CA GLN A 142 8.73 -6.84 -4.81
C GLN A 142 7.94 -7.30 -6.04
N VAL A 143 7.22 -6.40 -6.71
CA VAL A 143 6.51 -6.71 -7.96
C VAL A 143 7.51 -7.02 -9.08
N LEU A 144 8.59 -6.25 -9.20
CA LEU A 144 9.65 -6.48 -10.17
C LEU A 144 10.31 -7.84 -9.96
N ALA A 145 10.63 -8.20 -8.71
CA ALA A 145 11.20 -9.51 -8.39
C ALA A 145 10.31 -10.66 -8.83
N GLY A 146 8.98 -10.51 -8.73
CA GLY A 146 8.01 -11.46 -9.27
C GLY A 146 8.05 -11.55 -10.80
N ARG A 147 8.16 -10.42 -11.51
CA ARG A 147 8.28 -10.39 -12.98
C ARG A 147 9.59 -11.02 -13.48
N LEU A 148 10.68 -10.82 -12.73
CA LEU A 148 11.99 -11.42 -12.98
C LEU A 148 12.13 -12.85 -12.43
N LYS A 149 11.06 -13.41 -11.85
CA LYS A 149 10.98 -14.78 -11.32
C LYS A 149 12.07 -15.12 -10.30
N ILE A 150 12.45 -14.14 -9.47
CA ILE A 150 13.42 -14.32 -8.38
C ILE A 150 12.77 -15.20 -7.30
N GLN A 151 13.07 -16.51 -7.34
CA GLN A 151 12.30 -17.54 -6.64
C GLN A 151 12.25 -17.36 -5.12
N GLU A 152 13.34 -16.90 -4.50
CA GLU A 152 13.42 -16.70 -3.06
C GLU A 152 12.48 -15.58 -2.61
N ARG A 153 12.43 -14.46 -3.35
CA ARG A 153 11.50 -13.37 -3.08
C ARG A 153 10.06 -13.77 -3.35
N VAL A 154 9.82 -14.56 -4.41
CA VAL A 154 8.48 -15.09 -4.73
C VAL A 154 7.99 -16.03 -3.62
N LYS A 155 8.84 -16.96 -3.18
CA LYS A 155 8.53 -17.90 -2.10
C LYS A 155 8.32 -17.18 -0.78
N PHE A 156 9.22 -16.28 -0.40
CA PHE A 156 9.08 -15.51 0.83
C PHE A 156 7.77 -14.73 0.88
N ARG A 157 7.39 -14.09 -0.24
CA ARG A 157 6.09 -13.42 -0.35
C ARG A 157 4.92 -14.41 -0.23
N ALA A 158 4.95 -15.52 -0.94
CA ALA A 158 3.88 -16.51 -0.89
C ALA A 158 3.67 -17.07 0.52
N ASP A 159 4.75 -17.31 1.26
CA ASP A 159 4.72 -17.92 2.59
C ASP A 159 4.28 -16.92 3.68
N ASN A 160 4.35 -15.60 3.44
CA ASN A 160 4.22 -14.59 4.49
C ASN A 160 3.23 -13.44 4.19
N ARG A 161 2.67 -13.35 2.98
CA ARG A 161 1.80 -12.23 2.60
C ARG A 161 0.45 -12.32 3.28
N ILE A 162 0.04 -11.21 3.88
CA ILE A 162 -1.27 -11.02 4.48
C ILE A 162 -2.13 -10.24 3.50
N ASP A 163 -3.30 -10.76 3.14
CA ASP A 163 -4.23 -10.09 2.22
C ASP A 163 -5.67 -10.38 2.63
N ALA A 164 -6.60 -9.58 2.10
CA ALA A 164 -8.02 -9.78 2.31
C ALA A 164 -8.48 -11.15 1.80
N GLN A 165 -9.26 -11.87 2.62
CA GLN A 165 -9.97 -13.07 2.16
C GLN A 165 -11.32 -12.69 1.53
N ARG A 166 -11.38 -12.78 0.20
CA ARG A 166 -12.54 -12.36 -0.59
C ARG A 166 -13.26 -13.57 -1.17
N ASN A 167 -14.58 -13.46 -1.35
CA ASN A 167 -15.40 -14.52 -1.95
C ASN A 167 -15.28 -14.57 -3.49
N GLY A 168 -14.05 -14.57 -4.02
CA GLY A 168 -13.75 -14.60 -5.46
C GLY A 168 -14.02 -13.29 -6.24
N THR A 169 -14.53 -12.25 -5.58
CA THR A 169 -14.88 -10.95 -6.21
C THR A 169 -13.74 -9.92 -6.18
N HIS A 170 -13.77 -8.95 -7.10
CA HIS A 170 -12.82 -7.83 -7.13
C HIS A 170 -13.52 -6.50 -7.46
N SER A 171 -13.16 -5.41 -6.77
CA SER A 171 -13.82 -4.09 -6.92
C SER A 171 -13.80 -3.54 -8.34
N THR A 172 -12.76 -3.84 -9.12
CA THR A 172 -12.62 -3.35 -10.50
C THR A 172 -12.99 -4.37 -11.59
N ARG A 173 -13.37 -5.59 -11.22
CA ARG A 173 -13.64 -6.67 -12.20
C ARG A 173 -15.03 -7.28 -12.08
N THR A 174 -15.68 -7.12 -10.92
CA THR A 174 -16.97 -7.74 -10.65
C THR A 174 -18.06 -6.65 -10.62
N PRO A 175 -19.13 -6.77 -11.42
CA PRO A 175 -20.23 -5.79 -11.41
C PRO A 175 -20.94 -5.66 -10.07
N THR A 176 -21.02 -6.74 -9.29
CA THR A 176 -21.63 -6.76 -7.94
C THR A 176 -20.72 -6.24 -6.84
N GLY A 177 -19.49 -5.83 -7.18
CA GLY A 177 -18.51 -5.30 -6.26
C GLY A 177 -17.78 -6.36 -5.43
N MET A 178 -16.92 -5.87 -4.55
CA MET A 178 -16.10 -6.68 -3.65
C MET A 178 -16.92 -7.20 -2.47
N ASP A 179 -16.99 -8.52 -2.34
CA ASP A 179 -17.54 -9.26 -1.21
C ASP A 179 -16.44 -9.65 -0.21
N LEU A 180 -16.47 -8.95 0.94
CA LEU A 180 -15.57 -9.13 2.07
C LEU A 180 -16.18 -9.99 3.19
N SER A 181 -17.24 -10.73 2.91
CA SER A 181 -17.95 -11.53 3.92
C SER A 181 -17.10 -12.63 4.56
N GLN A 182 -16.03 -13.07 3.90
CA GLN A 182 -15.10 -14.09 4.38
C GLN A 182 -13.84 -13.50 5.06
N ASP A 183 -13.67 -12.18 5.05
CA ASP A 183 -12.48 -11.54 5.61
C ASP A 183 -12.65 -11.31 7.13
N ILE A 184 -11.93 -12.08 7.95
CA ILE A 184 -11.96 -11.97 9.42
C ILE A 184 -11.63 -10.54 9.87
N GLY A 185 -10.63 -9.91 9.26
CA GLY A 185 -10.25 -8.54 9.57
C GLY A 185 -11.40 -7.56 9.31
N THR A 186 -12.13 -7.72 8.22
CA THR A 186 -13.32 -6.92 7.90
C THR A 186 -14.42 -7.13 8.94
N ILE A 187 -14.70 -8.37 9.32
CA ILE A 187 -15.71 -8.68 10.34
C ILE A 187 -15.34 -8.01 11.67
N MET A 188 -14.07 -8.04 12.07
CA MET A 188 -13.61 -7.41 13.31
C MET A 188 -13.68 -5.88 13.24
N ARG A 189 -13.30 -5.28 12.11
CA ARG A 189 -13.41 -3.83 11.88
C ARG A 189 -14.86 -3.36 11.89
N ASP A 190 -15.76 -4.07 11.21
CA ASP A 190 -17.20 -3.78 11.22
C ASP A 190 -17.75 -3.81 12.67
N LYS A 191 -17.39 -4.84 13.46
CA LYS A 191 -17.78 -4.94 14.89
C LYS A 191 -17.19 -3.84 15.76
N ALA A 192 -15.97 -3.39 15.47
CA ALA A 192 -15.30 -2.31 16.17
C ALA A 192 -15.77 -0.91 15.71
N GLY A 193 -16.69 -0.83 14.75
CA GLY A 193 -17.17 0.44 14.21
C GLY A 193 -16.13 1.18 13.36
N LEU A 194 -15.14 0.48 12.81
CA LEU A 194 -14.04 1.07 12.03
C LEU A 194 -14.37 1.13 10.52
N PRO A 195 -13.73 2.03 9.75
CA PRO A 195 -13.93 2.11 8.31
C PRO A 195 -13.40 0.85 7.59
N VAL A 196 -14.19 0.34 6.65
CA VAL A 196 -13.83 -0.79 5.76
C VAL A 196 -14.00 -0.35 4.32
N MET A 197 -12.98 -0.58 3.50
CA MET A 197 -12.98 -0.25 2.09
C MET A 197 -12.74 -1.47 1.21
N SER A 198 -11.61 -2.17 1.34
CA SER A 198 -11.28 -3.30 0.44
C SER A 198 -10.73 -4.55 1.15
N GLY A 199 -10.84 -4.58 2.48
CA GLY A 199 -10.28 -5.60 3.34
C GLY A 199 -8.80 -5.37 3.65
N THR A 200 -8.19 -6.31 4.35
CA THR A 200 -6.78 -6.21 4.78
C THR A 200 -5.85 -5.95 3.59
N SER A 201 -4.95 -4.97 3.71
CA SER A 201 -4.16 -4.49 2.58
C SER A 201 -2.98 -5.41 2.23
N GLY A 202 -3.16 -6.22 1.21
CA GLY A 202 -2.08 -7.05 0.67
C GLY A 202 -0.93 -6.29 0.03
N SER A 203 -1.17 -5.07 -0.44
CA SER A 203 -0.10 -4.23 -0.99
C SER A 203 0.75 -3.57 0.11
N SER A 204 0.14 -3.23 1.26
CA SER A 204 0.89 -2.80 2.46
C SER A 204 1.73 -3.95 3.02
N SER A 205 1.18 -5.16 3.03
CA SER A 205 1.92 -6.37 3.37
C SER A 205 3.11 -6.58 2.42
N ASP A 206 2.93 -6.42 1.10
CA ASP A 206 4.01 -6.60 0.12
C ASP A 206 5.21 -5.67 0.36
N ALA A 207 4.97 -4.37 0.61
CA ALA A 207 6.04 -3.42 0.91
C ALA A 207 6.76 -3.75 2.24
N THR A 208 5.98 -4.15 3.24
CA THR A 208 6.49 -4.55 4.56
C THR A 208 7.32 -5.82 4.47
N LEU A 209 6.87 -6.80 3.69
CA LEU A 209 7.58 -8.05 3.43
C LEU A 209 8.90 -7.83 2.70
N ALA A 210 8.90 -6.97 1.68
CA ALA A 210 10.12 -6.63 0.96
C ALA A 210 11.17 -6.04 1.91
N THR A 211 10.75 -5.11 2.76
CA THR A 211 11.58 -4.51 3.80
C THR A 211 12.09 -5.55 4.79
N ARG A 212 11.21 -6.44 5.27
CA ARG A 212 11.56 -7.50 6.22
C ARG A 212 12.56 -8.49 5.62
N TYR A 213 12.30 -8.95 4.40
CA TYR A 213 13.18 -9.83 3.64
C TYR A 213 14.57 -9.20 3.44
N ALA A 214 14.62 -7.93 3.03
CA ALA A 214 15.88 -7.20 2.86
C ALA A 214 16.67 -7.09 4.16
N ALA A 215 15.98 -6.74 5.25
CA ALA A 215 16.60 -6.65 6.57
C ALA A 215 17.15 -8.00 7.04
N GLU A 216 16.38 -9.09 6.91
CA GLU A 216 16.80 -10.45 7.22
C GLU A 216 18.02 -10.86 6.39
N HIS A 217 18.01 -10.60 5.08
CA HIS A 217 19.11 -10.91 4.17
C HIS A 217 20.43 -10.25 4.59
N PHE A 218 20.38 -9.01 5.10
CA PHE A 218 21.56 -8.26 5.54
C PHE A 218 21.88 -8.42 7.04
N GLY A 219 21.13 -9.25 7.78
CA GLY A 219 21.28 -9.36 9.23
C GLY A 219 21.03 -8.03 9.96
N LYS A 220 20.07 -7.24 9.49
CA LYS A 220 19.67 -5.93 10.02
C LYS A 220 18.24 -5.97 10.57
N THR A 221 17.85 -4.90 11.26
CA THR A 221 16.46 -4.66 11.68
C THR A 221 15.66 -4.06 10.53
N TRP A 222 14.39 -4.42 10.41
CA TRP A 222 13.46 -3.82 9.43
C TRP A 222 13.03 -2.40 9.83
N ALA A 223 13.02 -2.11 11.14
CA ALA A 223 12.81 -0.75 11.65
C ALA A 223 14.09 0.07 11.45
N ALA A 224 13.92 1.33 11.07
CA ALA A 224 15.05 2.24 10.87
C ALA A 224 15.87 2.42 12.16
N PRO A 225 17.20 2.60 12.04
CA PRO A 225 18.05 2.87 13.19
C PRO A 225 17.52 4.03 14.04
N GLY A 226 17.42 3.82 15.35
CA GLY A 226 16.90 4.81 16.30
C GLY A 226 15.39 4.81 16.47
N LEU A 227 14.63 4.02 15.70
CA LEU A 227 13.20 3.80 15.94
C LEU A 227 12.98 2.52 16.75
N SER A 228 12.02 2.55 17.65
CA SER A 228 11.43 1.32 18.20
C SER A 228 10.67 0.55 17.13
N GLN A 229 10.39 -0.74 17.38
CA GLN A 229 9.56 -1.53 16.47
C GLN A 229 8.15 -0.95 16.34
N ALA A 230 7.56 -0.42 17.42
CA ALA A 230 6.24 0.20 17.36
C ALA A 230 6.26 1.46 16.46
N GLU A 231 7.27 2.32 16.59
CA GLU A 231 7.43 3.50 15.75
C GLU A 231 7.68 3.13 14.28
N GLY A 232 8.52 2.13 14.02
CA GLY A 232 8.75 1.62 12.66
C GLY A 232 7.48 1.06 12.04
N CYS A 233 6.70 0.25 12.77
CA CYS A 233 5.43 -0.31 12.31
C CYS A 233 4.42 0.79 11.96
N LYS A 234 4.29 1.79 12.85
CA LYS A 234 3.43 2.95 12.61
C LYS A 234 3.92 3.74 11.39
N ALA A 235 5.22 3.99 11.28
CA ALA A 235 5.79 4.74 10.17
C ALA A 235 5.56 4.03 8.81
N ILE A 236 5.72 2.70 8.72
CA ILE A 236 5.39 1.94 7.51
C ILE A 236 3.88 2.05 7.20
N SER A 237 3.02 2.00 8.22
CA SER A 237 1.57 2.14 8.05
C SER A 237 1.17 3.52 7.54
N ASP A 238 1.75 4.58 8.11
CA ASP A 238 1.57 5.97 7.70
C ASP A 238 2.05 6.20 6.26
N LEU A 239 3.26 5.72 5.91
CA LEU A 239 3.80 5.76 4.55
C LEU A 239 2.91 5.00 3.56
N SER A 240 2.41 3.84 3.96
CA SER A 240 1.51 3.05 3.13
C SER A 240 0.18 3.76 2.92
N HIS A 241 -0.37 4.40 3.95
CA HIS A 241 -1.60 5.17 3.85
C HIS A 241 -1.41 6.37 2.94
N HIS A 242 -0.30 7.10 3.07
CA HIS A 242 0.10 8.14 2.13
C HIS A 242 0.17 7.61 0.69
N TYR A 243 0.83 6.48 0.44
CA TYR A 243 0.92 5.89 -0.89
C TYR A 243 -0.46 5.53 -1.51
N PHE A 244 -1.44 5.13 -0.69
CA PHE A 244 -2.80 4.80 -1.16
C PHE A 244 -3.75 5.98 -1.27
N ARG A 245 -3.32 7.19 -0.92
CA ARG A 245 -4.18 8.36 -0.73
C ARG A 245 -3.64 9.65 -1.34
N ALA A 246 -2.32 9.74 -1.57
CA ALA A 246 -1.69 10.92 -2.12
C ALA A 246 -2.14 11.18 -3.56
N GLU A 247 -2.40 12.45 -3.87
CA GLU A 247 -2.63 12.87 -5.25
C GLU A 247 -1.42 12.54 -6.13
N GLY A 248 -1.67 12.09 -7.36
CA GLY A 248 -0.62 11.63 -8.27
C GLY A 248 -0.07 10.23 -8.00
N SER A 249 -0.44 9.57 -6.89
CA SER A 249 -0.08 8.17 -6.66
C SER A 249 -0.83 7.23 -7.61
N SER A 250 -0.17 6.14 -8.01
CA SER A 250 -0.72 5.17 -8.97
C SER A 250 -1.94 4.38 -8.46
N PRO A 251 -2.06 3.99 -7.17
CA PRO A 251 -3.16 3.13 -6.73
C PRO A 251 -4.56 3.76 -6.84
N PRO A 252 -4.80 5.01 -6.37
CA PRO A 252 -6.09 5.66 -6.51
C PRO A 252 -6.52 5.83 -7.97
N GLN A 253 -5.59 6.23 -8.85
CA GLN A 253 -5.86 6.39 -10.28
C GLN A 253 -6.29 5.05 -10.90
N SER A 254 -5.53 3.98 -10.65
CA SER A 254 -5.85 2.65 -11.17
C SER A 254 -7.20 2.13 -10.64
N MET A 255 -7.48 2.35 -9.36
CA MET A 255 -8.76 1.97 -8.75
C MET A 255 -9.93 2.76 -9.37
N ALA A 256 -9.78 4.08 -9.54
CA ALA A 256 -10.81 4.93 -10.14
C ALA A 256 -11.10 4.54 -11.58
N THR A 257 -10.08 4.34 -12.41
CA THR A 257 -10.25 3.86 -13.79
C THR A 257 -10.98 2.53 -13.82
N GLY A 258 -10.61 1.59 -12.95
CA GLY A 258 -11.25 0.28 -12.88
C GLY A 258 -12.73 0.34 -12.46
N ILE A 259 -13.05 1.14 -11.43
CA ILE A 259 -14.44 1.30 -10.96
C ILE A 259 -15.28 2.06 -12.02
N ASN A 260 -14.74 3.12 -12.62
CA ASN A 260 -15.45 3.86 -13.68
C ASN A 260 -15.68 3.00 -14.93
N LYS A 261 -14.78 2.07 -15.25
CA LYS A 261 -15.05 1.06 -16.28
C LYS A 261 -16.27 0.21 -15.94
N VAL A 262 -16.36 -0.32 -14.71
CA VAL A 262 -17.54 -1.11 -14.28
C VAL A 262 -18.82 -0.28 -14.35
N ARG A 263 -18.76 1.00 -13.98
CA ARG A 263 -19.89 1.94 -14.07
C ARG A 263 -20.34 2.15 -15.51
N TYR A 264 -19.41 2.42 -16.42
CA TYR A 264 -19.69 2.57 -17.85
C TYR A 264 -20.34 1.33 -18.44
N ASP A 265 -19.78 0.14 -18.14
CA ASP A 265 -20.33 -1.15 -18.59
C ASP A 265 -21.76 -1.39 -18.04
N ALA A 266 -22.14 -0.72 -16.94
CA ALA A 266 -23.49 -0.73 -16.36
C ALA A 266 -24.39 0.44 -16.81
N GLY A 267 -23.96 1.26 -17.78
CA GLY A 267 -24.72 2.41 -18.29
C GLY A 267 -24.74 3.63 -17.35
N MET A 268 -23.82 3.70 -16.39
CA MET A 268 -23.68 4.82 -15.46
C MET A 268 -22.59 5.79 -15.91
N GLU A 269 -22.76 7.07 -15.60
CA GLU A 269 -21.74 8.09 -15.84
C GLU A 269 -20.49 7.87 -14.99
N GLU A 270 -19.35 8.31 -15.52
CA GLU A 270 -18.10 8.37 -14.76
C GLU A 270 -18.26 9.24 -13.53
N LYS A 271 -17.63 8.82 -12.44
CA LYS A 271 -17.67 9.54 -11.18
C LYS A 271 -16.27 10.00 -10.79
N TYR A 272 -16.15 11.29 -10.57
CA TYR A 272 -14.93 11.96 -10.14
C TYR A 272 -15.08 12.40 -8.68
N VAL A 273 -14.11 12.02 -7.85
CA VAL A 273 -14.07 12.32 -6.41
C VAL A 273 -12.65 12.70 -6.01
N ASN A 274 -12.47 13.25 -4.82
CA ASN A 274 -11.15 13.48 -4.26
C ASN A 274 -10.40 12.13 -4.13
N THR A 275 -9.10 12.12 -4.38
CA THR A 275 -8.22 10.94 -4.25
C THR A 275 -8.40 10.22 -2.91
N LEU A 276 -8.60 10.99 -1.83
CA LEU A 276 -8.86 10.49 -0.48
C LEU A 276 -10.12 9.62 -0.41
N ASP A 277 -11.13 9.91 -1.22
CA ASP A 277 -12.43 9.25 -1.20
C ASP A 277 -12.55 8.08 -2.21
N ILE A 278 -11.45 7.71 -2.89
CA ILE A 278 -11.39 6.51 -3.75
C ILE A 278 -11.10 5.30 -2.87
N PHE A 279 -11.95 4.26 -2.86
CA PHE A 279 -11.83 3.15 -1.91
C PHE A 279 -10.71 2.16 -2.28
N THR A 280 -9.49 2.56 -1.95
CA THR A 280 -8.30 1.71 -1.96
C THR A 280 -8.26 0.89 -0.67
N HIS A 281 -7.82 1.44 0.47
CA HIS A 281 -7.81 0.77 1.78
C HIS A 281 -7.91 1.79 2.92
N SER A 282 -8.71 1.55 3.95
CA SER A 282 -8.73 2.40 5.15
C SER A 282 -7.43 2.26 5.97
N TYR A 283 -7.17 3.20 6.87
CA TYR A 283 -5.98 3.12 7.73
C TYR A 283 -5.94 1.82 8.56
N PRO A 284 -7.05 1.34 9.18
CA PRO A 284 -7.07 0.05 9.87
C PRO A 284 -6.77 -1.16 8.99
N GLU A 285 -7.19 -1.14 7.73
CA GLU A 285 -6.89 -2.20 6.75
C GLU A 285 -5.40 -2.25 6.41
N ILE A 286 -4.78 -1.07 6.30
CA ILE A 286 -3.35 -0.89 6.07
C ILE A 286 -2.54 -1.32 7.28
N TYR A 287 -2.89 -0.82 8.46
CA TYR A 287 -2.20 -1.13 9.71
C TYR A 287 -2.19 -2.64 9.98
N ALA A 288 -3.34 -3.32 9.79
CA ALA A 288 -3.40 -4.77 9.91
C ALA A 288 -2.46 -5.48 8.92
N GLY A 289 -2.43 -5.05 7.65
CA GLY A 289 -1.52 -5.59 6.65
C GLY A 289 -0.04 -5.43 7.04
N VAL A 290 0.34 -4.31 7.64
CA VAL A 290 1.73 -4.05 8.10
C VAL A 290 2.05 -4.82 9.38
N ALA A 291 1.25 -4.68 10.43
CA ALA A 291 1.52 -5.21 11.75
C ALA A 291 1.53 -6.75 11.79
N LEU A 292 0.56 -7.40 11.12
CA LEU A 292 0.52 -8.87 11.04
C LEU A 292 1.72 -9.42 10.26
N THR A 293 2.10 -8.72 9.18
CA THR A 293 3.29 -9.07 8.41
C THR A 293 4.55 -8.97 9.26
N ILE A 294 4.75 -7.90 10.03
CA ILE A 294 5.91 -7.75 10.91
C ILE A 294 5.93 -8.86 11.97
N ALA A 295 4.77 -9.19 12.55
CA ALA A 295 4.63 -10.21 13.56
C ALA A 295 4.80 -11.65 13.02
N GLY A 296 4.76 -11.85 11.71
CA GLY A 296 4.72 -13.19 11.10
C GLY A 296 3.43 -13.96 11.43
N ALA A 297 2.36 -13.23 11.79
CA ALA A 297 1.07 -13.82 12.13
C ALA A 297 0.25 -14.10 10.86
N GLY A 298 -0.50 -15.20 10.85
CA GLY A 298 -1.41 -15.51 9.75
C GLY A 298 -2.57 -14.53 9.66
N GLY A 299 -3.07 -14.25 8.46
CA GLY A 299 -4.24 -13.37 8.26
C GLY A 299 -5.54 -13.90 8.87
N ASN A 300 -5.55 -15.16 9.29
CA ASN A 300 -6.63 -15.85 9.99
C ASN A 300 -6.36 -16.04 11.50
N ASP A 301 -5.25 -15.51 12.03
CA ASP A 301 -5.02 -15.47 13.46
C ASP A 301 -5.97 -14.45 14.11
N GLU A 302 -7.03 -14.95 14.74
CA GLU A 302 -8.07 -14.11 15.33
C GLU A 302 -7.54 -13.22 16.45
N GLN A 303 -6.63 -13.71 17.29
CA GLN A 303 -6.11 -12.94 18.41
C GLN A 303 -5.18 -11.82 17.92
N ALA A 304 -4.30 -12.13 16.97
CA ALA A 304 -3.45 -11.13 16.35
C ALA A 304 -4.30 -10.09 15.60
N MET A 305 -5.30 -10.52 14.83
CA MET A 305 -6.21 -9.62 14.11
C MET A 305 -7.01 -8.72 15.08
N TYR A 306 -7.48 -9.26 16.20
CA TYR A 306 -8.16 -8.48 17.24
C TYR A 306 -7.23 -7.40 17.79
N ASN A 307 -6.01 -7.77 18.18
CA ASN A 307 -5.04 -6.83 18.77
C ASN A 307 -4.70 -5.68 17.80
N VAL A 308 -4.42 -5.99 16.52
CA VAL A 308 -4.13 -4.95 15.52
C VAL A 308 -5.34 -4.08 15.22
N THR A 309 -6.56 -4.63 15.33
CA THR A 309 -7.80 -3.87 15.16
C THR A 309 -8.01 -2.88 16.30
N GLN A 310 -7.77 -3.30 17.55
CA GLN A 310 -7.85 -2.41 18.72
C GLN A 310 -6.80 -1.31 18.66
N GLU A 311 -5.59 -1.65 18.24
CA GLU A 311 -4.51 -0.67 18.11
C GLU A 311 -4.78 0.35 17.00
N ALA A 312 -5.31 -0.08 15.84
CA ALA A 312 -5.74 0.83 14.80
C ALA A 312 -6.87 1.76 15.26
N ALA A 313 -7.81 1.26 16.08
CA ALA A 313 -8.85 2.10 16.67
C ALA A 313 -8.27 3.17 17.60
N ARG A 314 -7.29 2.80 18.45
CA ARG A 314 -6.57 3.74 19.32
C ARG A 314 -5.89 4.83 18.50
N ILE A 315 -5.16 4.46 17.44
CA ILE A 315 -4.44 5.40 16.58
C ILE A 315 -5.41 6.39 15.90
N LEU A 316 -6.53 5.88 15.37
CA LEU A 316 -7.53 6.75 14.75
C LEU A 316 -8.12 7.74 15.77
N HIS A 317 -8.44 7.29 16.98
CA HIS A 317 -8.97 8.16 18.01
C HIS A 317 -7.95 9.25 18.42
N GLU A 318 -6.67 8.91 18.53
CA GLU A 318 -5.61 9.89 18.80
C GLU A 318 -5.48 10.92 17.69
N ALA A 319 -5.66 10.51 16.43
CA ALA A 319 -5.61 11.41 15.29
C ALA A 319 -6.83 12.35 15.19
N GLU A 320 -7.98 12.00 15.78
CA GLU A 320 -9.13 12.91 15.91
C GLU A 320 -8.84 14.09 16.84
N THR A 321 -8.00 13.87 17.87
CA THR A 321 -7.77 14.85 18.95
C THR A 321 -6.62 15.83 18.70
N LYS A 322 -5.87 15.66 17.60
CA LYS A 322 -4.76 16.53 17.21
C LYS A 322 -5.24 17.56 16.19
N ASP A 323 -5.64 18.73 16.69
CA ASP A 323 -5.87 19.94 15.88
C ASP A 323 -4.59 20.76 15.73
#